data_AF-A0A9Q1CER8-F1
#
_entry.id   AF-A0A9Q1CER8-F1
#
_cell.length_a   1.000
_cell.length_b   1.000
_cell.length_c   1.000
_cell.angle_alpha   90.00
_cell.angle_beta   90.00
_cell.angle_gamma   90.00
#
_symmetry.space_group_name_H-M   'P 1'
#
loop_
_entity.id
_entity.type
_entity.pdbx_description
1 polymer ?
#
loop_
_entity_poly.entity_id
_entity_poly.type
_entity_poly.pdbx_seq_one_letter_code
_entity_poly.pdbx_strand_id
1 'polypeptide(L)'
;MTLPSFVPGSAPCILAGDFNCVPDTQLDRMSTCTSSGCGVGTSELDMFVKNHDMVDVWRAQHPGLSVFTWHRPDGTDASRLDRVYSPPALSPTGGVGGGGGGGGGGWGGGGVGE
;
A
#
# COMPACT_ATOMS: atom_id res chain seq x y z
N MET A 1 15.69 19.79 3.23
CA MET A 1 16.30 18.50 3.60
C MET A 1 16.06 17.55 2.44
N THR A 2 17.10 16.99 1.85
CA THR A 2 16.93 15.97 0.81
C THR A 2 16.94 14.61 1.49
N LEU A 3 15.91 13.81 1.25
CA LEU A 3 15.77 12.40 1.66
C LEU A 3 17.00 11.47 1.40
N PRO A 4 17.91 11.70 0.43
CA PRO A 4 18.99 10.76 0.10
C PRO A 4 19.97 10.44 1.23
N SER A 5 20.12 11.30 2.25
CA SER A 5 21.05 11.02 3.36
C SER A 5 20.56 9.93 4.32
N PHE A 6 19.27 9.57 4.28
CA PHE A 6 18.66 8.56 5.14
C PHE A 6 18.34 7.25 4.41
N VAL A 7 18.46 7.24 3.08
CA VAL A 7 18.31 6.03 2.27
C VAL A 7 19.69 5.41 2.10
N PRO A 8 19.93 4.19 2.60
CA PRO A 8 21.26 3.61 2.62
C PRO A 8 21.69 3.17 1.21
N GLY A 9 22.13 4.10 0.37
CA GLY A 9 22.76 3.85 -0.94
C GLY A 9 22.23 2.60 -1.67
N SER A 10 23.08 1.59 -1.82
CA SER A 10 22.76 0.29 -2.44
C SER A 10 22.40 -0.82 -1.45
N ALA A 11 22.36 -0.54 -0.14
CA ALA A 11 22.00 -1.54 0.85
C ALA A 11 20.47 -1.77 0.84
N PRO A 12 20.01 -3.03 0.98
CA PRO A 12 18.60 -3.31 1.20
C PRO A 12 18.09 -2.55 2.43
N CYS A 13 16.94 -1.87 2.30
CA CYS A 13 16.33 -1.13 3.40
C CYS A 13 14.90 -1.59 3.66
N ILE A 14 14.47 -1.51 4.91
CA ILE A 14 13.07 -1.69 5.30
C ILE A 14 12.54 -0.31 5.64
N LEU A 15 11.36 0.01 5.14
CA LEU A 15 10.64 1.23 5.45
C LEU A 15 9.43 0.86 6.31
N ALA A 16 9.36 1.34 7.54
CA ALA A 16 8.30 1.00 8.48
C ALA A 16 7.86 2.19 9.32
N GLY A 17 6.57 2.26 9.64
CA GLY A 17 5.99 3.28 10.51
C GLY A 17 4.54 3.61 10.16
N ASP A 18 4.03 4.65 10.82
CA ASP A 18 2.76 5.29 10.49
C ASP A 18 2.97 6.26 9.33
N PHE A 19 2.40 5.95 8.17
CA PHE A 19 2.49 6.80 6.98
C PHE A 19 1.37 7.82 6.90
N ASN A 20 0.34 7.69 7.74
CA ASN A 20 -0.90 8.46 7.65
C ASN A 20 -1.50 8.48 6.22
N CYS A 21 -1.29 7.37 5.48
CA CYS A 21 -1.65 7.20 4.08
C CYS A 21 -2.39 5.87 3.87
N VAL A 22 -3.34 5.87 2.93
CA VAL A 22 -4.16 4.69 2.59
C VAL A 22 -4.12 4.45 1.08
N PRO A 23 -3.09 3.75 0.56
CA PRO A 23 -2.96 3.47 -0.88
C PRO A 23 -4.09 2.61 -1.46
N ASP A 24 -4.60 1.64 -0.69
CA ASP A 24 -5.73 0.78 -1.07
C ASP A 24 -6.93 1.08 -0.18
N THR A 25 -7.79 2.00 -0.59
CA THR A 25 -8.98 2.35 0.18
C THR A 25 -10.05 1.26 0.23
N GLN A 26 -9.99 0.24 -0.65
CA GLN A 26 -10.97 -0.84 -0.64
C GLN A 26 -10.70 -1.82 0.51
N LEU A 27 -9.43 -2.13 0.76
CA LEU A 27 -9.04 -3.11 1.77
C LEU A 27 -8.47 -2.49 3.05
N ASP A 28 -7.93 -1.27 2.99
CA ASP A 28 -7.25 -0.61 4.10
C ASP A 28 -8.08 0.52 4.76
N ARG A 29 -9.35 0.69 4.38
CA ARG A 29 -10.27 1.67 4.99
C ARG A 29 -11.62 1.05 5.28
N MET A 30 -12.20 1.39 6.43
CA MET A 30 -13.58 1.01 6.75
C MET A 30 -14.53 1.75 5.81
N SER A 31 -15.39 0.99 5.12
CA SER A 31 -16.21 1.41 3.97
C SER A 31 -17.31 2.45 4.24
N THR A 32 -17.34 3.07 5.43
CA THR A 32 -18.30 4.13 5.80
C THR A 32 -17.87 5.53 5.33
N CYS A 33 -16.62 5.70 4.90
CA CYS A 33 -16.05 7.01 4.55
C CYS A 33 -15.47 7.02 3.12
N THR A 34 -16.31 7.42 2.16
CA THR A 34 -15.98 7.56 0.74
C THR A 34 -15.18 8.83 0.43
N SER A 35 -14.38 9.34 1.36
CA SER A 35 -13.49 10.47 1.06
C SER A 35 -12.42 9.99 0.09
N SER A 36 -12.70 10.18 -1.20
CA SER A 36 -11.77 10.00 -2.30
C SER A 36 -10.58 10.92 -2.07
N GLY A 37 -9.42 10.34 -1.81
CA GLY A 37 -8.23 11.14 -1.59
C GLY A 37 -6.99 10.30 -1.56
N CYS A 38 -6.49 9.94 -2.74
CA CYS A 38 -5.05 9.78 -2.93
C CYS A 38 -4.44 11.16 -2.66
N GLY A 39 -4.16 11.47 -1.39
CA GLY A 39 -3.51 12.70 -1.00
C GLY A 39 -2.08 12.72 -1.56
N VAL A 40 -1.48 13.91 -1.68
CA VAL A 40 -0.10 14.06 -2.16
C VAL A 40 0.85 13.08 -1.45
N GLY A 41 0.70 12.89 -0.13
CA GLY A 41 1.49 11.93 0.63
C GLY A 41 1.34 10.47 0.18
N THR A 42 0.15 10.04 -0.24
CA THR A 42 -0.08 8.68 -0.77
C THR A 42 0.58 8.50 -2.13
N SER A 43 0.52 9.52 -3.00
CA SER A 43 1.24 9.52 -4.29
C SER A 43 2.75 9.47 -4.11
N GLU A 44 3.31 10.27 -3.19
CA GLU A 44 4.74 10.26 -2.89
C GLU A 44 5.20 8.92 -2.30
N LEU A 45 4.41 8.33 -1.40
CA LEU A 45 4.69 7.00 -0.86
C LEU A 45 4.66 5.92 -1.95
N ASP A 46 3.67 5.95 -2.84
CA ASP A 46 3.57 5.03 -3.98
C ASP A 46 4.76 5.15 -4.93
N MET A 47 5.18 6.38 -5.27
CA MET A 47 6.38 6.62 -6.07
C MET A 47 7.65 6.12 -5.38
N PHE A 48 7.80 6.37 -4.07
CA PHE A 48 8.96 5.89 -3.31
C PHE A 48 9.05 4.37 -3.33
N VAL A 49 7.94 3.69 -3.00
CA VAL A 49 7.85 2.22 -2.96
C VAL A 49 8.18 1.62 -4.33
N LYS A 50 7.65 2.19 -5.42
CA LYS A 50 7.95 1.75 -6.80
C LYS A 50 9.40 1.99 -7.21
N ASN A 51 9.95 3.16 -6.90
CA ASN A 51 11.33 3.52 -7.28
C ASN A 51 12.39 2.70 -6.55
N HIS A 52 12.04 2.14 -5.38
CA HIS A 52 12.92 1.32 -4.56
C HIS A 52 12.59 -0.18 -4.60
N ASP A 53 11.73 -0.62 -5.52
CA ASP A 53 11.29 -2.02 -5.68
C ASP A 53 10.87 -2.65 -4.33
N MET A 54 9.99 -1.97 -3.61
CA MET A 54 9.52 -2.41 -2.30
C MET A 54 8.10 -2.97 -2.38
N VAL A 55 7.78 -3.91 -1.49
CA VAL A 55 6.44 -4.50 -1.34
C VAL A 55 5.90 -4.26 0.06
N ASP A 56 4.60 -4.02 0.19
CA ASP A 56 3.90 -4.04 1.49
C ASP A 56 3.87 -5.50 1.98
N VAL A 57 4.70 -5.79 2.99
CA VAL A 57 4.93 -7.16 3.49
C VAL A 57 3.66 -7.81 4.00
N TRP A 58 2.78 -7.04 4.63
CA TRP A 58 1.51 -7.56 5.15
C TRP A 58 0.55 -7.89 4.02
N ARG A 59 0.39 -6.96 3.06
CA ARG A 59 -0.53 -7.14 1.92
C ARG A 59 -0.07 -8.28 1.00
N ALA A 60 1.24 -8.48 0.84
CA ALA A 60 1.79 -9.60 0.08
C ALA A 60 1.41 -10.97 0.67
N GLN A 61 1.34 -11.07 2.00
CA GLN A 61 0.92 -12.31 2.70
C GLN A 61 -0.60 -12.46 2.81
N HIS A 62 -1.34 -11.35 2.84
CA HIS A 62 -2.77 -11.31 3.10
C HIS A 62 -3.52 -10.47 2.05
N PRO A 63 -3.50 -10.86 0.76
CA PRO A 63 -3.93 -10.01 -0.34
C PRO A 63 -5.38 -9.54 -0.21
N GLY A 64 -6.29 -10.38 0.29
CA GLY A 64 -7.72 -10.08 0.40
C GLY A 64 -8.24 -9.74 1.79
N LEU A 65 -7.38 -9.64 2.81
CA LEU A 65 -7.84 -9.37 4.19
C LEU A 65 -7.88 -7.89 4.51
N SER A 66 -8.91 -7.47 5.24
CA SER A 66 -9.01 -6.13 5.82
C SER A 66 -8.68 -6.19 7.31
N VAL A 67 -7.62 -5.48 7.68
CA VAL A 67 -7.20 -5.24 9.06
C VAL A 67 -6.77 -3.78 9.19
N PHE A 68 -6.95 -3.20 10.38
CA PHE A 68 -6.71 -1.79 10.62
C PHE A 68 -5.72 -1.62 11.78
N THR A 69 -4.94 -0.55 11.74
CA THR A 69 -3.95 -0.23 12.79
C THR A 69 -4.31 1.06 13.52
N TRP A 70 -5.15 1.88 12.90
CA TRP A 70 -5.78 3.04 13.52
C TRP A 70 -7.31 2.87 13.54
N HIS A 71 -7.90 3.23 14.67
CA HIS A 71 -9.34 3.27 14.86
C HIS A 71 -9.74 4.63 15.42
N ARG A 72 -10.81 5.20 14.87
CA ARG A 72 -11.43 6.38 15.46
C ARG A 72 -12.01 6.02 16.83
N PRO A 73 -11.86 6.85 17.87
CA PRO A 73 -12.35 6.52 19.21
C PRO A 73 -13.87 6.25 19.30
N ASP A 74 -14.65 6.84 18.39
CA ASP A 74 -16.10 6.65 18.30
C ASP A 74 -16.51 5.40 17.49
N GLY A 75 -15.54 4.64 16.96
CA GLY A 75 -15.77 3.41 16.19
C GLY A 75 -16.32 3.61 14.78
N THR A 76 -16.43 4.85 14.29
CA THR A 76 -17.07 5.15 12.99
C THR A 76 -16.13 5.02 11.79
N ASP A 77 -14.81 5.00 12.03
CA ASP A 77 -13.79 4.91 11.00
C ASP A 77 -12.60 4.09 11.49
N ALA A 78 -11.93 3.42 10.57
CA ALA A 78 -10.70 2.66 10.80
C ALA A 78 -9.86 2.64 9.52
N SER A 79 -8.54 2.63 9.69
CA SER A 79 -7.60 2.60 8.56
C SER A 79 -6.33 1.84 8.91
N ARG A 80 -5.71 1.24 7.90
CA ARG A 80 -4.35 0.68 8.02
C ARG A 80 -3.33 1.74 7.65
N LEU A 81 -2.82 2.44 8.66
CA LEU A 81 -1.87 3.54 8.50
C LEU A 81 -0.43 3.08 8.72
N ASP A 82 -0.24 2.07 9.55
CA ASP A 82 1.06 1.48 9.86
C ASP A 82 1.40 0.39 8.86
N ARG A 83 2.60 0.46 8.27
CA ARG A 83 3.04 -0.47 7.23
C ARG A 83 4.51 -0.85 7.40
N VAL A 84 4.85 -1.99 6.83
CA VAL A 84 6.24 -2.42 6.63
C VAL A 84 6.41 -2.71 5.15
N TYR A 85 7.30 -1.94 4.51
CA TYR A 85 7.75 -2.14 3.15
C TYR A 85 9.16 -2.72 3.15
N SER A 86 9.41 -3.71 2.30
CA SER A 86 10.74 -4.28 2.11
C SER A 86 10.99 -4.64 0.65
N PRO A 87 12.24 -4.75 0.21
CA PRO A 87 12.58 -5.47 -1.00
C PRO A 87 11.96 -6.87 -1.00
N PRO A 88 11.48 -7.39 -2.15
CA PRO A 88 10.95 -8.75 -2.26
C PRO A 88 11.91 -9.81 -1.73
N ALA A 89 13.22 -9.62 -1.91
CA ALA A 89 14.25 -10.55 -1.43
C ALA A 89 14.31 -10.68 0.10
N LEU A 90 13.80 -9.67 0.83
CA LEU A 90 13.70 -9.70 2.30
C LEU A 90 12.28 -10.07 2.78
N SER A 91 11.30 -10.14 1.87
CA SER A 91 9.94 -10.51 2.22
C SER A 91 9.83 -12.02 2.45
N PRO A 92 9.13 -12.48 3.50
CA PRO A 92 8.92 -13.90 3.79
C PRO A 92 8.09 -14.63 2.71
N THR A 93 7.50 -13.91 1.76
CA THR A 93 6.77 -14.49 0.61
C THR A 93 7.67 -15.17 -0.43
N GLY A 94 9.00 -15.09 -0.26
CA GLY A 94 9.97 -15.65 -1.20
C GLY A 94 10.19 -14.72 -2.39
N GLY A 95 11.46 -14.46 -2.71
CA GLY A 95 11.84 -13.62 -3.84
C GLY A 95 11.38 -14.21 -5.18
N VAL A 96 10.18 -13.84 -5.62
CA VAL A 96 9.83 -13.88 -7.04
C VAL A 96 10.16 -12.49 -7.57
N GLY A 97 11.34 -12.35 -8.15
CA GLY A 97 11.75 -11.13 -8.83
C GLY A 97 10.89 -10.86 -10.06
N GLY A 98 10.61 -9.57 -10.29
CA GLY A 98 10.35 -9.00 -11.60
C GLY A 98 8.91 -9.11 -12.12
N GLY A 99 8.24 -7.97 -12.22
CA GLY A 99 6.99 -7.85 -12.96
C GLY A 99 6.40 -6.45 -12.92
N GLY A 100 7.13 -5.46 -13.46
CA GLY A 100 6.51 -4.21 -13.88
C GLY A 100 5.32 -4.50 -14.81
N GLY A 101 4.19 -3.86 -14.55
CA GLY A 101 2.98 -3.99 -15.35
C GLY A 101 2.09 -2.78 -15.13
N GLY A 102 2.32 -1.74 -15.94
CA GLY A 102 1.31 -0.70 -16.18
C GLY A 102 0.20 -1.22 -17.11
N GLY A 103 -0.90 -0.47 -17.13
CA GLY A 103 -2.09 -0.70 -17.98
C GLY A 103 -3.28 -1.14 -17.13
N GLY A 104 -4.42 -0.44 -17.06
CA GLY A 104 -5.09 0.32 -18.11
C GLY A 104 -6.20 -0.55 -18.73
N GLY A 105 -7.46 -0.12 -18.57
CA GLY A 105 -8.66 -0.77 -19.12
C GLY A 105 -9.37 -1.62 -18.06
N GLY A 106 -10.62 -1.36 -17.67
CA GLY A 106 -11.77 -1.08 -18.52
C GLY A 106 -12.62 -2.35 -18.57
N TRP A 107 -13.65 -2.43 -17.74
CA TRP A 107 -14.68 -3.46 -17.88
C TRP A 107 -16.02 -2.76 -18.10
N GLY A 108 -16.40 -2.76 -19.38
CA GLY A 108 -17.75 -2.48 -19.84
C GLY A 108 -18.71 -3.55 -19.34
N GLY A 109 -19.98 -3.16 -19.28
CA GLY A 109 -21.05 -3.93 -18.66
C GLY A 109 -21.56 -5.12 -19.46
N GLY A 110 -22.59 -5.75 -18.88
CA GLY A 110 -23.44 -6.74 -19.53
C GLY A 110 -23.82 -7.86 -18.57
N GLY A 111 -25.13 -8.02 -18.32
CA GLY A 111 -25.68 -9.28 -17.83
C GLY A 111 -26.74 -9.16 -16.75
N VAL A 112 -27.98 -8.93 -17.16
CA VAL A 112 -29.19 -9.29 -16.40
C VAL A 112 -29.45 -10.80 -16.54
N GLY A 113 -29.94 -11.42 -15.47
CA GLY A 113 -30.37 -12.83 -15.35
C GLY A 113 -29.86 -13.38 -14.02
N GLU A 114 -30.67 -13.84 -13.07
CA GLU A 114 -32.03 -14.40 -13.09
C GLU A 114 -32.93 -13.77 -12.01
#